data_AF-A6Q1K7-F1
#
_entry.id   AF-A6Q1K7-F1
#
_cell.length_a   1.000
_cell.length_b   1.000
_cell.length_c   1.000
_cell.angle_alpha   90.00
_cell.angle_beta   90.00
_cell.angle_gamma   90.00
#
_symmetry.space_group_name_H-M   'P 1'
#
loop_
_entity.id
_entity.type
_entity.pdbx_description
1 polymer ?
#
loop_
_entity_poly.entity_id
_entity_poly.type
_entity_poly.pdbx_seq_one_letter_code
_entity_poly.pdbx_strand_id
1 'polypeptide(L)'
;MKKKILLEKAGEHFLKRQYDESKKFFESVLRIEPTNKEAILGTILCDMINEDEEEAIALFDYYIVLKEEAVNNPEDQILAMIQELDYDQEELSKLFESDTLPQMEGITYKDFLSIVESRGSFKEAFEDIMFSTKVIITKKSDFFDFIDRLIENGFTDIVYSYLEDATKLYPTDQKLQEFFERLTKV
;
A
#
# COMPACT_ATOMS: atom_id res chain seq x y z
N MET A 1 11.49 34.55 1.50
CA MET A 1 10.06 34.95 1.47
C MET A 1 9.27 34.21 0.39
N LYS A 2 9.70 34.22 -0.90
CA LYS A 2 9.01 33.50 -1.99
C LYS A 2 8.85 31.98 -1.77
N LYS A 3 9.90 31.27 -1.30
CA LYS A 3 9.84 29.83 -1.01
C LYS A 3 8.75 29.45 0.00
N LYS A 4 8.72 30.14 1.15
CA LYS A 4 7.78 29.84 2.23
C LYS A 4 6.32 29.92 1.75
N ILE A 5 6.00 30.96 0.98
CA ILE A 5 4.67 31.14 0.38
C ILE A 5 4.33 30.00 -0.60
N LEU A 6 5.32 29.51 -1.37
CA LEU A 6 5.09 28.38 -2.28
C LEU A 6 4.82 27.08 -1.52
N LEU A 7 5.54 26.83 -0.41
CA LEU A 7 5.33 25.65 0.44
C LEU A 7 3.95 25.70 1.13
N GLU A 8 3.56 26.85 1.69
CA GLU A 8 2.24 27.06 2.28
C GLU A 8 1.13 26.79 1.25
N LYS A 9 1.26 27.33 0.03
CA LYS A 9 0.31 27.07 -1.05
C LYS A 9 0.27 25.59 -1.45
N ALA A 10 1.43 24.94 -1.55
CA ALA A 10 1.49 23.52 -1.88
C ALA A 10 0.68 22.70 -0.87
N GLY A 11 0.93 22.91 0.43
CA GLY A 11 0.18 22.23 1.49
C GLY A 11 -1.31 22.55 1.48
N GLU A 12 -1.71 23.80 1.27
CA GLU A 12 -3.13 24.17 1.14
C GLU A 12 -3.82 23.47 -0.03
N HIS A 13 -3.15 23.35 -1.18
CA HIS A 13 -3.68 22.65 -2.35
C HIS A 13 -3.76 21.15 -2.08
N PHE A 14 -2.77 20.56 -1.40
CA PHE A 14 -2.81 19.15 -0.99
C PHE A 14 -4.03 18.86 -0.10
N LEU A 15 -4.25 19.66 0.95
CA LEU A 15 -5.40 19.51 1.85
C LEU A 15 -6.76 19.69 1.15
N LYS A 16 -6.80 20.46 0.05
CA LYS A 16 -7.99 20.62 -0.79
C LYS A 16 -8.14 19.50 -1.84
N ARG A 17 -7.30 18.46 -1.79
CA ARG A 17 -7.22 17.37 -2.78
C ARG A 17 -6.95 17.86 -4.21
N GLN A 18 -6.22 18.96 -4.33
CA GLN A 18 -5.80 19.55 -5.60
C GLN A 18 -4.35 19.15 -5.88
N TYR A 19 -4.11 17.85 -6.05
CA TYR A 19 -2.77 17.24 -6.07
C TYR A 19 -1.88 17.73 -7.20
N ASP A 20 -2.43 17.90 -8.41
CA ASP A 20 -1.67 18.45 -9.55
C ASP A 20 -1.16 19.87 -9.28
N GLU A 21 -1.99 20.72 -8.67
CA GLU A 21 -1.60 22.09 -8.32
C GLU A 21 -0.62 22.10 -7.15
N SER A 22 -0.86 21.28 -6.13
CA SER A 22 0.07 21.06 -5.02
C SER A 22 1.47 20.70 -5.52
N LYS A 23 1.55 19.68 -6.40
CA LYS A 23 2.80 19.22 -7.00
C LYS A 23 3.52 20.33 -7.75
N LYS A 24 2.82 21.12 -8.57
CA LYS A 24 3.41 22.27 -9.28
C LYS A 24 4.06 23.29 -8.33
N PHE A 25 3.47 23.52 -7.16
CA PHE A 25 4.06 24.40 -6.15
C PHE A 25 5.30 23.79 -5.50
N PHE A 26 5.28 22.51 -5.13
CA PHE A 26 6.47 21.81 -4.62
C PHE A 26 7.60 21.78 -5.64
N GLU A 27 7.34 21.44 -6.90
CA GLU A 27 8.32 21.49 -7.98
C GLU A 27 8.88 22.90 -8.20
N SER A 28 8.05 23.94 -8.02
CA SER A 28 8.51 25.33 -8.10
C SER A 28 9.49 25.67 -6.99
N VAL A 29 9.35 25.06 -5.81
CA VAL A 29 10.34 25.16 -4.72
C VAL A 29 11.61 24.42 -5.08
N LEU A 30 11.51 23.20 -5.62
CA LEU A 30 12.68 22.41 -6.03
C LEU A 30 13.49 23.07 -7.16
N ARG A 31 12.84 23.80 -8.07
CA ARG A 31 13.55 24.64 -9.06
C ARG A 31 14.41 25.74 -8.43
N ILE A 32 14.06 26.20 -7.23
CA ILE A 32 14.80 27.24 -6.50
C ILE A 32 15.83 26.60 -5.56
N GLU A 33 15.46 25.53 -4.88
CA GLU A 33 16.27 24.79 -3.91
C GLU A 33 16.04 23.29 -4.09
N PRO A 34 16.84 22.62 -4.94
CA PRO A 34 16.64 21.20 -5.28
C PRO A 34 16.74 20.24 -4.10
N THR A 35 17.39 20.66 -3.01
CA THR A 35 17.61 19.86 -1.80
C THR A 35 16.58 20.16 -0.70
N ASN A 36 15.50 20.89 -1.02
CA ASN A 36 14.48 21.23 -0.04
C ASN A 36 13.66 19.98 0.34
N LYS A 37 13.89 19.43 1.54
CA LYS A 37 13.26 18.17 1.99
C LYS A 37 11.74 18.21 2.00
N GLU A 38 11.14 19.33 2.44
CA GLU A 38 9.68 19.48 2.46
C GLU A 38 9.08 19.39 1.05
N ALA A 39 9.73 20.02 0.06
CA ALA A 39 9.28 19.95 -1.32
C ALA A 39 9.55 18.59 -1.98
N ILE A 40 10.62 17.90 -1.61
CA ILE A 40 10.89 16.52 -2.04
C ILE A 40 9.78 15.61 -1.51
N LEU A 41 9.54 15.61 -0.19
CA LEU A 41 8.50 14.82 0.44
C LEU A 41 7.12 15.12 -0.16
N GLY A 42 6.77 16.40 -0.29
CA GLY A 42 5.50 16.81 -0.85
C GLY A 42 5.29 16.35 -2.30
N THR A 43 6.35 16.27 -3.11
CA THR A 43 6.28 15.73 -4.48
C THR A 43 6.04 14.23 -4.45
N ILE A 44 6.76 13.49 -3.60
CA ILE A 44 6.60 12.04 -3.42
C ILE A 44 5.15 11.73 -3.00
N LEU A 45 4.63 12.42 -1.99
CA LEU A 45 3.27 12.22 -1.52
C LEU A 45 2.22 12.54 -2.60
N CYS A 46 2.46 13.52 -3.47
CA CYS A 46 1.57 13.78 -4.62
C CYS A 46 1.62 12.64 -5.66
N ASP A 47 2.77 12.00 -5.85
CA ASP A 47 2.93 10.89 -6.78
C ASP A 47 2.24 9.62 -6.26
N MET A 48 2.36 9.36 -4.95
CA MET A 48 1.72 8.24 -4.26
C MET A 48 0.18 8.26 -4.34
N ILE A 49 -0.45 9.42 -4.59
CA ILE A 49 -1.92 9.54 -4.71
C ILE A 49 -2.50 8.56 -5.75
N ASN A 50 -1.76 8.30 -6.83
CA ASN A 50 -2.24 7.40 -7.89
C ASN A 50 -2.20 5.92 -7.49
N GLU A 51 -1.39 5.57 -6.48
CA GLU A 51 -1.17 4.21 -5.99
C GLU A 51 -2.04 3.93 -4.76
N ASP A 52 -2.00 4.85 -3.80
CA ASP A 52 -2.82 4.84 -2.59
C ASP A 52 -3.07 6.27 -2.07
N GLU A 53 -4.22 6.84 -2.47
CA GLU A 53 -4.63 8.17 -2.03
C GLU A 53 -4.81 8.27 -0.51
N GLU A 54 -5.33 7.22 0.14
CA GLU A 54 -5.59 7.24 1.58
C GLU A 54 -4.29 7.23 2.38
N GLU A 55 -3.34 6.38 1.99
CA GLU A 55 -2.02 6.29 2.61
C GLU A 55 -1.22 7.59 2.45
N ALA A 56 -1.21 8.17 1.25
CA ALA A 56 -0.53 9.43 0.98
C ALA A 56 -1.14 10.60 1.78
N ILE A 57 -2.48 10.64 1.91
CA ILE A 57 -3.17 11.63 2.77
C ILE A 57 -2.78 11.41 4.24
N ALA A 58 -2.82 10.18 4.74
CA ALA A 58 -2.51 9.88 6.13
C ALA A 58 -1.07 10.27 6.50
N LEU A 59 -0.11 9.99 5.62
CA LEU A 59 1.29 10.40 5.78
C LEU A 59 1.44 11.93 5.77
N PHE A 60 0.70 12.63 4.92
CA PHE A 60 0.71 14.10 4.87
C PHE A 60 0.09 14.72 6.13
N ASP A 61 -1.02 14.18 6.62
CA ASP A 61 -1.66 14.63 7.86
C ASP A 61 -0.73 14.41 9.05
N TYR A 62 -0.08 13.24 9.13
CA TYR A 62 0.90 12.97 10.17
C TYR A 62 2.13 13.89 10.07
N TYR A 63 2.61 14.19 8.86
CA TYR A 63 3.65 15.18 8.64
C TYR A 63 3.29 16.56 9.22
N ILE A 64 2.05 17.03 9.02
CA ILE A 64 1.57 18.30 9.58
C ILE A 64 1.64 18.26 11.11
N VAL A 65 1.16 17.19 11.74
CA VAL A 65 1.23 17.03 13.20
C VAL A 65 2.67 17.11 13.71
N LEU A 66 3.61 16.42 13.06
CA LEU A 66 5.03 16.46 13.44
C LEU A 66 5.62 17.87 13.34
N LYS A 67 5.22 18.67 12.34
CA LYS A 67 5.64 20.07 12.23
C LYS A 67 5.07 20.93 13.36
N GLU A 68 3.80 20.75 13.70
CA GLU A 68 3.13 21.49 14.78
C GLU A 68 3.76 21.19 16.14
N GLU A 69 4.17 19.95 16.37
CA GLU A 69 4.89 19.51 17.56
C GLU A 69 6.39 19.90 17.57
N ALA A 70 6.86 20.60 16.52
CA ALA A 70 8.25 21.02 16.35
C ALA A 70 9.26 19.85 16.46
N VAL A 71 8.87 18.68 15.99
CA VAL A 71 9.74 17.50 15.90
C VAL A 71 10.92 17.82 14.98
N ASN A 72 12.12 17.34 15.32
CA ASN A 72 13.30 17.53 14.48
C ASN A 72 13.21 16.66 13.23
N ASN A 73 13.46 17.29 12.06
CA ASN A 73 13.48 16.64 10.75
C ASN A 73 12.23 15.76 10.47
N PRO A 74 11.01 16.35 10.54
CA PRO A 74 9.79 15.59 10.32
C PRO A 74 9.76 14.94 8.93
N GLU A 75 10.40 15.55 7.93
CA GLU A 75 10.50 14.97 6.59
C GLU A 75 11.26 13.64 6.57
N ASP A 76 12.35 13.54 7.34
CA ASP A 76 13.16 12.32 7.37
C ASP A 76 12.40 11.15 8.01
N GLN A 77 11.52 11.43 8.98
CA GLN A 77 10.69 10.41 9.60
C GLN A 77 9.64 9.86 8.63
N ILE A 78 8.97 10.74 7.90
CA ILE A 78 7.97 10.32 6.91
C ILE A 78 8.64 9.58 5.75
N LEU A 79 9.81 10.04 5.28
CA LEU A 79 10.56 9.35 4.24
C LEU A 79 11.02 7.95 4.68
N ALA A 80 11.40 7.77 5.94
CA ALA A 80 11.72 6.44 6.48
C ALA A 80 10.48 5.53 6.49
N MET A 81 9.32 6.05 6.88
CA MET A 81 8.05 5.29 6.83
C MET A 81 7.71 4.86 5.40
N ILE A 82 7.84 5.75 4.42
CA ILE A 82 7.61 5.42 3.00
C ILE A 82 8.56 4.30 2.55
N GLN A 83 9.85 4.38 2.91
CA GLN A 83 10.82 3.34 2.55
C GLN A 83 10.51 1.98 3.20
N GLU A 84 10.04 1.97 4.44
CA GLU A 84 9.60 0.75 5.11
C GLU A 84 8.37 0.15 4.42
N LEU A 85 7.42 0.99 4.00
CA LEU A 85 6.25 0.57 3.23
C LEU A 85 6.65 -0.03 1.88
N ASP A 86 7.50 0.64 1.10
CA ASP A 86 7.97 0.15 -0.20
C ASP A 86 8.67 -1.22 -0.06
N TYR A 87 9.53 -1.36 0.96
CA TYR A 87 10.19 -2.64 1.26
C TYR A 87 9.17 -3.75 1.60
N ASP A 88 8.17 -3.44 2.42
CA ASP A 88 7.10 -4.38 2.75
C ASP A 88 6.30 -4.79 1.50
N GLN A 89 6.04 -3.87 0.57
CA GLN A 89 5.36 -4.18 -0.69
C GLN A 89 6.20 -5.09 -1.61
N GLU A 90 7.51 -4.86 -1.71
CA GLU A 90 8.42 -5.71 -2.48
C GLU A 90 8.45 -7.13 -1.91
N GLU A 91 8.54 -7.27 -0.58
CA GLU A 91 8.56 -8.59 0.07
C GLU A 91 7.20 -9.31 -0.05
N LEU A 92 6.07 -8.59 0.08
CA LEU A 92 4.74 -9.16 -0.20
C LEU A 92 4.63 -9.65 -1.63
N SER A 93 5.13 -8.88 -2.61
CA SER A 93 5.08 -9.27 -4.02
C SER A 93 5.84 -10.59 -4.26
N LYS A 94 6.98 -10.78 -3.59
CA LYS A 94 7.77 -12.03 -3.65
C LYS A 94 7.03 -13.24 -3.09
N LEU A 95 6.18 -13.09 -2.06
CA LEU A 95 5.34 -14.19 -1.57
C LEU A 95 4.45 -14.80 -2.65
N PHE A 96 4.02 -13.97 -3.60
CA PHE A 96 3.16 -14.40 -4.69
C PHE A 96 3.98 -14.87 -5.90
N GLU A 97 5.24 -14.47 -6.05
CA GLU A 97 6.18 -14.92 -7.08
C GLU A 97 6.73 -16.32 -6.79
N SER A 98 5.91 -17.36 -6.97
CA SER A 98 6.42 -18.73 -7.01
C SER A 98 7.12 -19.03 -8.35
N ASP A 99 8.34 -19.57 -8.28
CA ASP A 99 9.23 -19.91 -9.41
C ASP A 99 8.71 -21.00 -10.38
N THR A 100 7.47 -21.49 -10.21
CA THR A 100 7.03 -22.76 -10.80
C THR A 100 6.02 -22.65 -11.93
N LEU A 101 5.50 -21.47 -12.27
CA LEU A 101 4.47 -21.33 -13.32
C LEU A 101 4.84 -20.25 -14.34
N PRO A 102 5.14 -20.62 -15.60
CA PRO A 102 5.49 -19.65 -16.63
C PRO A 102 4.28 -18.77 -16.98
N GLN A 103 4.50 -17.46 -17.04
CA GLN A 103 3.70 -16.48 -17.80
C GLN A 103 2.17 -16.66 -17.66
N MET A 104 1.67 -16.77 -16.43
CA MET A 104 0.25 -16.56 -16.18
C MET A 104 -0.06 -15.08 -16.28
N GLU A 105 -1.13 -14.72 -17.00
CA GLU A 105 -1.65 -13.36 -16.97
C GLU A 105 -2.05 -13.06 -15.52
N GLY A 106 -1.42 -12.07 -14.90
CA GLY A 106 -1.70 -11.69 -13.52
C GLY A 106 -2.84 -10.66 -13.50
N ILE A 107 -3.81 -10.86 -12.61
CA ILE A 107 -4.85 -9.85 -12.35
C ILE A 107 -4.59 -9.24 -10.98
N THR A 108 -4.84 -7.94 -10.84
CA THR A 108 -4.71 -7.30 -9.52
C THR A 108 -5.81 -7.81 -8.59
N TYR A 109 -5.59 -7.75 -7.27
CA TYR A 109 -6.64 -8.10 -6.31
C TYR A 109 -7.93 -7.32 -6.50
N LYS A 110 -7.81 -6.03 -6.84
CA LYS A 110 -8.94 -5.16 -7.17
C LYS A 110 -9.72 -5.64 -8.40
N ASP A 111 -9.02 -6.05 -9.45
CA ASP A 111 -9.66 -6.61 -10.64
C ASP A 111 -10.34 -7.96 -10.32
N PHE A 112 -9.69 -8.78 -9.49
CA PHE A 112 -10.28 -10.02 -9.00
C PHE A 112 -11.58 -9.76 -8.22
N LEU A 113 -11.61 -8.77 -7.32
CA LEU A 113 -12.83 -8.39 -6.62
C LEU A 113 -13.94 -7.95 -7.58
N SER A 114 -13.60 -7.25 -8.67
CA SER A 114 -14.56 -6.90 -9.71
C SER A 114 -15.16 -8.14 -10.40
N ILE A 115 -14.36 -9.19 -10.60
CA ILE A 115 -14.82 -10.50 -11.10
C ILE A 115 -15.76 -11.16 -10.07
N VAL A 116 -15.39 -11.14 -8.78
CA VAL A 116 -16.21 -11.67 -7.68
C VAL A 116 -17.57 -10.99 -7.64
N GLU A 117 -17.62 -9.66 -7.74
CA GLU A 117 -18.87 -8.89 -7.80
C GLU A 117 -19.74 -9.28 -9.00
N SER A 118 -19.14 -9.46 -10.18
CA SER A 118 -19.86 -9.85 -11.39
C SER A 118 -20.47 -11.25 -11.31
N ARG A 119 -19.82 -12.18 -10.60
CA ARG A 119 -20.24 -13.58 -10.45
C ARG A 119 -21.13 -13.80 -9.22
N GLY A 120 -21.05 -12.91 -8.22
CA GLY A 120 -21.82 -12.98 -6.98
C GLY A 120 -21.27 -13.95 -5.93
N SER A 121 -20.15 -14.63 -6.20
CA SER A 121 -19.55 -15.62 -5.30
C SER A 121 -18.02 -15.59 -5.39
N PHE A 122 -17.36 -15.39 -4.25
CA PHE A 122 -15.89 -15.46 -4.16
C PHE A 122 -15.40 -16.84 -4.52
N LYS A 123 -16.05 -17.88 -3.99
CA LYS A 123 -15.68 -19.28 -4.22
C LYS A 123 -15.64 -19.63 -5.71
N GLU A 124 -16.72 -19.32 -6.43
CA GLU A 124 -16.83 -19.61 -7.86
C GLU A 124 -15.85 -18.79 -8.69
N ALA A 125 -15.65 -17.51 -8.35
CA ALA A 125 -14.66 -16.68 -9.02
C ALA A 125 -13.25 -17.19 -8.82
N PHE A 126 -12.91 -17.64 -7.61
CA PHE A 126 -11.59 -18.12 -7.24
C PHE A 126 -11.26 -19.47 -7.90
N GLU A 127 -12.17 -20.44 -7.83
CA GLU A 127 -12.00 -21.78 -8.46
C GLU A 127 -11.75 -21.67 -9.98
N ASP A 128 -12.35 -20.69 -10.63
CA ASP A 128 -12.22 -20.47 -12.07
C ASP A 128 -10.87 -19.87 -12.50
N ILE A 129 -10.21 -19.10 -11.62
CA ILE A 129 -8.98 -18.38 -11.97
C ILE A 129 -7.73 -19.01 -11.36
N MET A 130 -7.85 -19.75 -10.25
CA MET A 130 -6.70 -20.21 -9.45
C MET A 130 -5.72 -21.12 -10.20
N PHE A 131 -6.17 -21.73 -11.31
CA PHE A 131 -5.34 -22.60 -12.16
C PHE A 131 -4.70 -21.89 -13.35
N SER A 132 -5.19 -20.71 -13.74
CA SER A 132 -4.80 -20.02 -14.98
C SER A 132 -4.20 -18.63 -14.75
N THR A 133 -4.47 -18.06 -13.58
CA THR A 133 -4.30 -16.63 -13.33
C THR A 133 -3.78 -16.42 -11.92
N LYS A 134 -2.77 -15.57 -11.79
CA LYS A 134 -2.20 -15.21 -10.50
C LYS A 134 -2.87 -13.93 -9.99
N VAL A 135 -3.33 -13.95 -8.75
CA VAL A 135 -3.79 -12.74 -8.06
C VAL A 135 -2.55 -11.97 -7.58
N ILE A 136 -2.36 -10.76 -8.12
CA ILE A 136 -1.29 -9.85 -7.74
C ILE A 136 -1.79 -8.98 -6.59
N ILE A 137 -1.11 -9.11 -5.46
CA ILE A 137 -1.38 -8.35 -4.23
C ILE A 137 -0.14 -7.53 -3.90
N THR A 138 -0.31 -6.22 -3.80
CA THR A 138 0.78 -5.28 -3.49
C THR A 138 0.63 -4.64 -2.12
N LYS A 139 -0.56 -4.73 -1.50
CA LYS A 139 -0.85 -4.12 -0.20
C LYS A 139 -1.07 -5.17 0.88
N LYS A 140 -0.54 -4.89 2.08
CA LYS A 140 -0.71 -5.77 3.25
C LYS A 140 -2.18 -5.91 3.67
N SER A 141 -2.96 -4.84 3.56
CA SER A 141 -4.40 -4.85 3.81
C SER A 141 -5.15 -5.79 2.86
N ASP A 142 -4.88 -5.67 1.56
CA ASP A 142 -5.44 -6.53 0.51
C ASP A 142 -5.03 -7.99 0.69
N PHE A 143 -3.78 -8.23 1.09
CA PHE A 143 -3.31 -9.57 1.46
C PHE A 143 -4.16 -10.17 2.57
N PHE A 144 -4.37 -9.41 3.65
CA PHE A 144 -5.18 -9.89 4.76
C PHE A 144 -6.65 -10.11 4.38
N ASP A 145 -7.26 -9.23 3.58
CA ASP A 145 -8.62 -9.42 3.08
C ASP A 145 -8.73 -10.66 2.17
N PHE A 146 -7.72 -10.92 1.34
CA PHE A 146 -7.67 -12.11 0.50
C PHE A 146 -7.60 -13.40 1.33
N ILE A 147 -6.74 -13.44 2.35
CA ILE A 147 -6.65 -14.57 3.28
C ILE A 147 -7.96 -14.77 4.04
N ASP A 148 -8.54 -13.68 4.55
CA ASP A 148 -9.85 -13.68 5.22
C ASP A 148 -10.91 -14.39 4.36
N ARG A 149 -11.03 -14.00 3.08
CA ARG A 149 -11.99 -14.59 2.14
C ARG A 149 -11.69 -16.04 1.80
N LEU A 150 -10.41 -16.41 1.67
CA LEU A 150 -10.04 -17.81 1.43
C LEU A 150 -10.45 -18.70 2.60
N ILE A 151 -10.25 -18.25 3.84
CA ILE A 151 -10.69 -18.97 5.05
C ILE A 151 -12.22 -19.10 5.06
N GLU A 152 -12.94 -18.01 4.84
CA GLU A 152 -14.42 -17.99 4.84
C GLU A 152 -15.04 -18.91 3.79
N ASN A 153 -14.33 -19.16 2.68
CA ASN A 153 -14.80 -20.01 1.58
C ASN A 153 -14.21 -21.44 1.63
N GLY A 154 -13.48 -21.80 2.69
CA GLY A 154 -12.98 -23.16 2.93
C GLY A 154 -11.72 -23.55 2.16
N PHE A 155 -10.98 -22.57 1.63
CA PHE A 155 -9.70 -22.80 0.93
C PHE A 155 -8.51 -22.89 1.90
N THR A 156 -8.69 -23.61 3.01
CA THR A 156 -7.74 -23.64 4.14
C THR A 156 -6.34 -24.11 3.76
N ASP A 157 -6.24 -25.10 2.87
CA ASP A 157 -4.94 -25.66 2.43
C ASP A 157 -4.09 -24.62 1.68
N ILE A 158 -4.75 -23.77 0.88
CA ILE A 158 -4.10 -22.69 0.14
C ILE A 158 -3.64 -21.60 1.10
N VAL A 159 -4.48 -21.28 2.10
CA VAL A 159 -4.15 -20.31 3.14
C VAL A 159 -2.91 -20.73 3.91
N TYR A 160 -2.77 -22.01 4.27
CA TYR A 160 -1.57 -22.49 4.98
C TYR A 160 -0.28 -22.18 4.23
N SER A 161 -0.25 -22.39 2.91
CA SER A 161 0.91 -22.04 2.08
C SER A 161 1.26 -20.56 2.17
N TYR A 162 0.26 -19.67 2.06
CA TYR A 162 0.47 -18.23 2.14
C TYR A 162 0.93 -17.78 3.55
N LEU A 163 0.37 -18.35 4.61
CA LEU A 163 0.73 -17.98 5.98
C LEU A 163 2.13 -18.49 6.38
N GLU A 164 2.53 -19.68 5.90
CA GLU A 164 3.90 -20.19 6.13
C GLU A 164 4.96 -19.27 5.53
N ASP A 165 4.70 -18.70 4.35
CA ASP A 165 5.63 -17.74 3.76
C ASP A 165 5.52 -16.35 4.39
N ALA A 166 4.31 -15.88 4.71
CA ALA A 166 4.10 -14.59 5.37
C ALA A 166 4.70 -14.53 6.79
N THR A 167 4.71 -15.63 7.54
CA THR A 167 5.34 -15.69 8.88
C THR A 167 6.87 -15.56 8.86
N LYS A 168 7.52 -15.85 7.72
CA LYS A 168 8.95 -15.60 7.54
C LYS A 168 9.24 -14.11 7.43
N LEU A 169 8.35 -13.36 6.80
CA LEU A 169 8.46 -11.91 6.61
C LEU A 169 7.98 -11.12 7.82
N TYR A 170 6.86 -11.53 8.41
CA TYR A 170 6.19 -10.82 9.51
C TYR A 170 6.00 -11.73 10.74
N PRO A 171 7.08 -12.18 11.40
CA PRO A 171 7.02 -13.20 12.44
C PRO A 171 6.18 -12.80 13.67
N THR A 172 6.00 -11.49 13.91
CA THR A 172 5.29 -10.96 15.08
C THR A 172 3.96 -10.30 14.73
N ASP A 173 3.45 -10.48 13.51
CA ASP A 173 2.19 -9.86 13.11
C ASP A 173 0.99 -10.54 13.77
N GLN A 174 0.22 -9.77 14.54
CA GLN A 174 -0.91 -10.28 15.29
C GLN A 174 -2.02 -10.83 14.38
N LYS A 175 -2.24 -10.23 13.21
CA LYS A 175 -3.30 -10.67 12.30
C LYS A 175 -2.97 -12.03 11.67
N LEU A 176 -1.69 -12.32 11.43
CA LEU A 176 -1.25 -13.66 11.02
C LEU A 176 -1.56 -14.71 12.10
N GLN A 177 -1.33 -14.40 13.38
CA GLN A 177 -1.67 -15.30 14.49
C GLN A 177 -3.17 -15.57 14.56
N GLU A 178 -4.00 -14.54 14.38
CA GLU A 178 -5.46 -14.67 14.33
C GLU A 178 -5.93 -15.59 13.18
N PHE A 179 -5.26 -15.56 12.02
CA PHE A 179 -5.56 -16.49 10.93
C PHE A 179 -5.25 -17.94 11.29
N PHE A 180 -4.09 -18.22 11.88
CA PHE A 180 -3.77 -19.58 12.35
C PHE A 180 -4.78 -20.08 13.40
N GLU A 181 -5.19 -19.23 14.33
CA GLU A 181 -6.21 -19.60 15.32
C GLU A 181 -7.56 -19.94 14.68
N ARG A 182 -7.93 -19.25 13.59
CA ARG A 182 -9.17 -19.55 12.87
C ARG A 182 -9.08 -20.88 12.11
N LEU A 183 -7.96 -21.16 11.45
CA LEU A 183 -7.75 -22.42 10.73
C LEU A 183 -7.80 -23.65 11.66
N THR A 184 -7.43 -23.49 12.93
CA THR A 184 -7.51 -24.59 13.93
C THR A 184 -8.90 -24.79 14.53
N LYS A 185 -9.84 -23.89 14.27
CA LYS A 185 -11.22 -23.93 14.77
C LYS A 185 -12.26 -24.32 13.71
N VAL A 186 -11.84 -24.48 12.45
CA VAL A 186 -12.66 -24.95 11.31
C VAL A 186 -12.60 -26.46 11.21
#